data_AF-A0A2N9F2J5-F1
#
_entry.id   AF-A0A2N9F2J5-F1
#
_cell.length_a   1.000
_cell.length_b   1.000
_cell.length_c   1.000
_cell.angle_alpha   90.00
_cell.angle_beta   90.00
_cell.angle_gamma   90.00
#
_symmetry.space_group_name_H-M   'P 1'
#
loop_
_entity.id
_entity.type
_entity.pdbx_description
1 polymer ?
#
loop_
_entity_poly.entity_id
_entity_poly.type
_entity_poly.pdbx_seq_one_letter_code
_entity_poly.pdbx_strand_id
1 'polypeptide(L)'
;MSGIHRSSSAALKNGLPPQELLDDLCSCDVLKPYVAHIDDIFKDFTSYKVRVPVTGAIILDETYERCVLVKGWKGSSWSFPRGKKSKDEEDHACAIREVLEETGFDVSNFLNKDDHIELIFGQQRVRLYIIAGVKDDTSFAPLTKKEISEIAWHRLDELQPANDDVISRGITGLKLYMVAPFLASLKSWISAHQPPIAPKPDMPLKGICVWKAKNTSIGNSIPNTMIMESQSIKPEPLRTLHLARASETLDLILHPSYKQWKLLLLLEAW
;
A
#
# COMPACT_ATOMS: atom_id res chain seq x y z
N MET A 1 -20.40 32.92 -6.48
CA MET A 1 -20.78 31.84 -7.42
C MET A 1 -19.50 31.10 -7.76
N SER A 2 -19.16 30.09 -6.96
CA SER A 2 -19.45 28.66 -7.20
C SER A 2 -18.52 28.06 -8.27
N GLY A 3 -17.62 27.19 -7.82
CA GLY A 3 -16.75 26.39 -8.69
C GLY A 3 -15.87 25.44 -7.87
N ILE A 4 -16.51 24.54 -7.12
CA ILE A 4 -15.87 23.48 -6.34
C ILE A 4 -15.18 22.52 -7.33
N HIS A 5 -13.86 22.37 -7.25
CA HIS A 5 -13.12 21.27 -7.90
C HIS A 5 -13.64 19.94 -7.34
N ARG A 6 -14.51 19.28 -8.10
CA ARG A 6 -15.10 17.98 -7.78
C ARG A 6 -14.65 16.97 -8.83
N SER A 7 -14.19 15.82 -8.36
CA SER A 7 -14.08 14.54 -9.07
C SER A 7 -12.82 14.26 -9.89
N SER A 8 -11.71 13.94 -9.21
CA SER A 8 -10.69 13.02 -9.73
C SER A 8 -11.00 11.53 -9.42
N SER A 9 -11.96 11.23 -8.54
CA SER A 9 -12.20 9.87 -8.00
C SER A 9 -13.39 9.11 -8.60
N ALA A 10 -14.19 9.73 -9.47
CA ALA A 10 -15.33 9.07 -10.12
C ALA A 10 -14.92 8.24 -11.36
N ALA A 11 -13.85 8.66 -12.06
CA ALA A 11 -13.42 8.06 -13.33
C ALA A 11 -12.97 6.59 -13.18
N LEU A 12 -12.21 6.30 -12.12
CA LEU A 12 -11.72 4.95 -11.81
C LEU A 12 -12.84 3.92 -11.54
N LYS A 13 -14.06 4.35 -11.20
CA LYS A 13 -15.20 3.44 -10.98
C LYS A 13 -15.99 3.12 -12.26
N ASN A 14 -15.82 3.92 -13.32
CA ASN A 14 -16.60 3.81 -14.56
C ASN A 14 -15.78 3.26 -15.73
N GLY A 15 -14.51 2.87 -15.52
CA GLY A 15 -13.64 2.37 -16.60
C GLY A 15 -13.25 3.45 -17.63
N LEU A 16 -13.46 4.72 -17.31
CA LEU A 16 -13.08 5.87 -18.13
C LEU A 16 -11.78 6.50 -17.59
N PRO A 17 -10.92 7.05 -18.47
CA PRO A 17 -9.72 7.75 -18.04
C PRO A 17 -10.07 8.99 -17.20
N PRO A 18 -9.28 9.32 -16.15
CA PRO A 18 -9.45 10.58 -15.43
C PRO A 18 -9.28 11.79 -16.36
N GLN A 19 -10.04 12.86 -16.12
CA GLN A 19 -9.96 14.09 -16.93
C GLN A 19 -8.54 14.69 -16.93
N GLU A 20 -7.85 14.64 -15.78
CA GLU A 20 -6.46 15.10 -15.64
C GLU A 20 -5.50 14.33 -16.57
N LEU A 21 -5.71 13.02 -16.75
CA LEU A 21 -4.94 12.20 -17.68
C LEU A 21 -5.17 12.63 -19.14
N LEU A 22 -6.41 13.00 -19.49
CA LEU A 22 -6.73 13.51 -20.82
C LEU A 22 -6.06 14.86 -21.07
N ASP A 23 -6.06 15.73 -20.07
CA ASP A 23 -5.46 17.06 -20.15
C ASP A 23 -3.93 16.96 -20.33
N ASP A 24 -3.27 16.08 -19.57
CA ASP A 24 -1.84 15.80 -19.70
C ASP A 24 -1.47 15.22 -21.08
N LEU A 25 -2.25 14.27 -21.59
CA LEU A 25 -2.03 13.66 -22.91
C LEU A 25 -2.22 14.67 -24.05
N CYS A 26 -3.21 15.57 -23.93
CA CYS A 26 -3.43 16.63 -24.89
C CYS A 26 -2.33 17.70 -24.87
N SER A 27 -1.63 17.85 -23.74
CA SER A 27 -0.55 18.84 -23.59
C SER A 27 0.80 18.39 -24.19
N CYS A 28 0.96 17.09 -24.48
CA CYS A 28 2.22 16.51 -24.93
C CYS A 28 2.17 16.10 -26.42
N ASP A 29 2.94 16.77 -27.28
CA ASP A 29 2.95 16.50 -28.73
C ASP A 29 3.30 15.05 -29.11
N VAL A 30 4.10 14.38 -28.28
CA VAL A 30 4.46 12.96 -28.46
C VAL A 30 3.30 12.02 -28.11
N LEU A 31 2.40 12.44 -27.21
CA LEU A 31 1.29 11.61 -26.71
C LEU A 31 -0.05 11.95 -27.37
N LYS A 32 -0.20 13.14 -27.96
CA LYS A 32 -1.37 13.58 -28.75
C LYS A 32 -1.89 12.54 -29.75
N PRO A 33 -1.05 11.82 -30.52
CA PRO A 33 -1.55 10.83 -31.47
C PRO A 33 -2.34 9.67 -30.83
N TYR A 34 -2.14 9.42 -29.54
CA TYR A 34 -2.80 8.33 -28.81
C TYR A 34 -4.14 8.73 -28.19
N VAL A 35 -4.49 10.01 -28.17
CA VAL A 35 -5.73 10.53 -27.57
C VAL A 35 -6.97 9.89 -28.20
N ALA A 36 -6.96 9.66 -29.53
CA ALA A 36 -8.06 9.01 -30.24
C ALA A 36 -8.31 7.55 -29.80
N HIS A 37 -7.33 6.92 -29.14
CA HIS A 37 -7.38 5.53 -28.68
C HIS A 37 -7.34 5.42 -27.15
N ILE A 38 -7.54 6.52 -26.43
CA ILE A 38 -7.30 6.55 -24.98
C ILE A 38 -8.23 5.62 -24.20
N ASP A 39 -9.48 5.45 -24.63
CA ASP A 39 -10.42 4.55 -23.97
C ASP A 39 -9.97 3.08 -24.10
N ASP A 40 -9.52 2.68 -25.29
CA ASP A 40 -8.99 1.33 -25.53
C ASP A 40 -7.70 1.11 -24.74
N ILE A 41 -6.78 2.09 -24.77
CA ILE A 41 -5.52 2.05 -24.00
C ILE A 41 -5.82 1.94 -22.50
N PHE A 42 -6.77 2.72 -21.99
CA PHE A 42 -7.15 2.71 -20.57
C PHE A 42 -7.84 1.42 -20.17
N LYS A 43 -8.69 0.86 -21.03
CA LYS A 43 -9.33 -0.44 -20.84
C LYS A 43 -8.32 -1.58 -20.82
N ASP A 44 -7.38 -1.59 -21.77
CA ASP A 44 -6.31 -2.58 -21.83
C ASP A 44 -5.40 -2.48 -20.61
N PHE A 45 -5.03 -1.25 -20.23
CA PHE A 45 -4.26 -0.98 -19.02
C PHE A 45 -4.99 -1.46 -17.77
N THR A 46 -6.27 -1.16 -17.62
CA THR A 46 -7.08 -1.60 -16.46
C THR A 46 -7.15 -3.13 -16.40
N SER A 47 -7.37 -3.76 -17.56
CA SER A 47 -7.40 -5.23 -17.69
C SER A 47 -6.06 -5.87 -17.35
N TYR A 48 -4.94 -5.25 -17.76
CA TYR A 48 -3.61 -5.69 -17.37
C TYR A 48 -3.38 -5.51 -15.87
N LYS A 49 -3.70 -4.32 -15.34
CA LYS A 49 -3.45 -3.91 -13.96
C LYS A 49 -4.12 -4.83 -12.93
N VAL A 50 -5.27 -5.44 -13.24
CA VAL A 50 -5.94 -6.40 -12.34
C VAL A 50 -5.27 -7.77 -12.29
N ARG A 51 -4.42 -8.12 -13.27
CA ARG A 51 -3.70 -9.40 -13.32
C ARG A 51 -2.29 -9.34 -12.73
N VAL A 52 -1.74 -8.14 -12.55
CA VAL A 52 -0.40 -7.96 -12.01
C VAL A 52 -0.32 -8.63 -10.63
N PRO A 53 0.65 -9.54 -10.42
CA PRO A 53 0.86 -10.19 -9.13
C PRO A 53 1.04 -9.16 -8.02
N VAL A 54 0.50 -9.48 -6.86
CA VAL A 54 0.62 -8.65 -5.66
C VAL A 54 1.42 -9.41 -4.61
N THR A 55 2.37 -8.74 -4.00
CA THR A 55 3.17 -9.30 -2.91
C THR A 55 3.21 -8.36 -1.72
N GLY A 56 3.35 -8.92 -0.52
CA GLY A 56 3.37 -8.14 0.71
C GLY A 56 3.72 -9.01 1.91
N ALA A 57 3.29 -8.59 3.10
CA ALA A 57 3.61 -9.27 4.35
C ALA A 57 2.45 -9.37 5.33
N ILE A 58 2.44 -10.46 6.10
CA ILE A 58 1.71 -10.61 7.35
C ILE A 58 2.74 -10.43 8.47
N ILE A 59 2.74 -9.25 9.10
CA ILE A 59 3.69 -8.91 10.16
C ILE A 59 3.08 -9.31 11.51
N LEU A 60 3.66 -10.30 12.18
CA LEU A 60 3.25 -10.81 13.49
C LEU A 60 4.12 -10.24 14.61
N ASP A 61 3.51 -10.00 15.76
CA ASP A 61 4.23 -9.59 16.96
C ASP A 61 5.01 -10.74 17.60
N GLU A 62 5.72 -10.49 18.70
CA GLU A 62 6.51 -11.51 19.42
C GLU A 62 5.68 -12.64 20.06
N THR A 63 4.35 -12.48 20.19
CA THR A 63 3.46 -13.51 20.74
C THR A 63 2.69 -14.28 19.65
N TYR A 64 2.77 -13.83 18.39
CA TYR A 64 1.96 -14.29 17.26
C TYR A 64 0.45 -14.11 17.44
N GLU A 65 0.01 -13.27 18.39
CA GLU A 65 -1.41 -13.03 18.64
C GLU A 65 -1.95 -11.84 17.83
N ARG A 66 -1.05 -10.95 17.39
CA ARG A 66 -1.41 -9.73 16.65
C ARG A 66 -0.69 -9.66 15.33
N CYS A 67 -1.36 -9.03 14.35
CA CYS A 67 -0.75 -8.67 13.08
C CYS A 67 -0.92 -7.19 12.75
N VAL A 68 -0.01 -6.62 11.97
CA VAL A 68 -0.13 -5.26 11.43
C VAL A 68 -1.12 -5.27 10.26
N LEU A 69 -2.09 -4.36 10.31
CA LEU A 69 -2.92 -4.00 9.15
C LEU A 69 -2.79 -2.51 8.84
N VAL A 70 -2.96 -2.17 7.57
CA VAL A 70 -2.99 -0.81 7.04
C VAL A 70 -4.38 -0.47 6.51
N LYS A 71 -4.72 0.82 6.53
CA LYS A 71 -5.98 1.35 6.02
C LYS A 71 -5.75 2.52 5.09
N GLY A 72 -6.19 2.41 3.84
CA GLY A 72 -6.04 3.49 2.85
C GLY A 72 -6.99 4.68 3.05
N TRP A 73 -6.67 5.83 2.46
CA TRP A 73 -7.47 7.07 2.58
C TRP A 73 -8.85 7.00 1.90
N LYS A 74 -8.94 6.28 0.77
CA LYS A 74 -10.16 6.23 -0.07
C LYS A 74 -11.18 5.18 0.42
N GLY A 75 -10.98 4.61 1.62
CA GLY A 75 -11.85 3.56 2.14
C GLY A 75 -11.77 3.39 3.66
N SER A 76 -12.61 2.51 4.17
CA SER A 76 -12.62 2.12 5.59
C SER A 76 -12.08 0.71 5.84
N SER A 77 -11.60 0.05 4.78
CA SER A 77 -11.18 -1.35 4.82
C SER A 77 -9.74 -1.48 5.27
N TRP A 78 -9.47 -2.49 6.08
CA TRP A 78 -8.15 -2.86 6.55
C TRP A 78 -7.61 -4.04 5.76
N SER A 79 -6.31 -4.04 5.51
CA SER A 79 -5.62 -5.09 4.77
C SER A 79 -4.19 -5.26 5.25
N PHE A 80 -3.59 -6.41 4.92
CA PHE A 80 -2.14 -6.58 5.02
C PHE A 80 -1.42 -5.61 4.07
N PRO A 81 -0.24 -5.07 4.46
CA PRO A 81 0.57 -4.23 3.60
C PRO A 81 1.08 -5.01 2.38
N ARG A 82 0.84 -4.48 1.18
CA ARG A 82 1.10 -5.17 -0.09
C ARG A 82 0.95 -4.24 -1.28
N GLY A 83 1.63 -4.56 -2.37
CA GLY A 83 1.38 -3.92 -3.66
C GLY A 83 1.89 -4.72 -4.85
N LYS A 84 2.00 -4.05 -5.99
CA LYS A 84 2.13 -4.72 -7.29
C LYS A 84 3.58 -4.94 -7.64
N LYS A 85 3.84 -6.13 -8.20
CA LYS A 85 5.16 -6.48 -8.66
C LYS A 85 5.57 -5.66 -9.87
N SER A 86 6.75 -5.07 -9.81
CA SER A 86 7.40 -4.40 -10.93
C SER A 86 7.91 -5.42 -11.95
N LYS A 87 8.24 -4.94 -13.14
CA LYS A 87 8.82 -5.78 -14.19
C LYS A 87 10.15 -6.37 -13.72
N ASP A 88 10.32 -7.67 -13.94
CA ASP A 88 11.52 -8.44 -13.58
C ASP A 88 11.88 -8.38 -12.08
N GLU A 89 10.94 -7.94 -11.23
CA GLU A 89 11.12 -7.91 -9.78
C GLU A 89 10.81 -9.29 -9.17
N GLU A 90 11.65 -9.71 -8.23
CA GLU A 90 11.43 -10.93 -7.46
C GLU A 90 10.36 -10.72 -6.38
N ASP A 91 9.61 -11.77 -6.05
CA ASP A 91 8.46 -11.65 -5.15
C ASP A 91 8.83 -11.11 -3.75
N HIS A 92 9.95 -11.59 -3.19
CA HIS A 92 10.43 -11.13 -1.89
C HIS A 92 10.92 -9.67 -1.92
N ALA A 93 11.54 -9.26 -3.02
CA ALA A 93 12.01 -7.88 -3.19
C ALA A 93 10.83 -6.92 -3.29
N CYS A 94 9.79 -7.28 -4.04
CA CYS A 94 8.55 -6.51 -4.10
C CYS A 94 7.88 -6.43 -2.72
N ALA A 95 7.79 -7.53 -1.98
CA ALA A 95 7.21 -7.51 -0.63
C ALA A 95 7.96 -6.57 0.31
N ILE A 96 9.31 -6.59 0.30
CA ILE A 96 10.14 -5.68 1.10
C ILE A 96 9.86 -4.22 0.75
N ARG A 97 9.89 -3.88 -0.55
CA ARG A 97 9.66 -2.52 -1.05
C ARG A 97 8.28 -2.00 -0.64
N GLU A 98 7.23 -2.76 -0.93
CA GLU A 98 5.84 -2.37 -0.67
C GLU A 98 5.57 -2.20 0.84
N VAL A 99 6.09 -3.11 1.68
CA VAL A 99 5.95 -2.99 3.13
C VAL A 99 6.69 -1.76 3.65
N LEU A 100 7.91 -1.50 3.16
CA LEU A 100 8.66 -0.31 3.51
C LEU A 100 7.94 0.97 3.09
N GLU A 101 7.35 1.01 1.90
CA GLU A 101 6.58 2.15 1.38
C GLU A 101 5.33 2.43 2.23
N GLU A 102 4.53 1.40 2.52
CA GLU A 102 3.25 1.55 3.23
C GLU A 102 3.39 1.70 4.76
N THR A 103 4.46 1.16 5.35
CA THR A 103 4.60 1.09 6.82
C THR A 103 5.85 1.75 7.38
N GLY A 104 6.84 2.05 6.54
CA GLY A 104 8.15 2.57 6.98
C GLY A 104 9.03 1.54 7.67
N PHE A 105 8.60 0.27 7.74
CA PHE A 105 9.33 -0.80 8.40
C PHE A 105 10.04 -1.70 7.38
N ASP A 106 11.36 -1.83 7.52
CA ASP A 106 12.16 -2.71 6.68
C ASP A 106 12.13 -4.15 7.22
N VAL A 107 11.51 -5.04 6.44
CA VAL A 107 11.36 -6.46 6.78
C VAL A 107 12.48 -7.35 6.24
N SER A 108 13.50 -6.79 5.59
CA SER A 108 14.57 -7.56 4.92
C SER A 108 15.26 -8.57 5.84
N ASN A 109 15.51 -8.21 7.09
CA ASN A 109 16.18 -9.07 8.07
C ASN A 109 15.25 -10.11 8.72
N PHE A 110 13.95 -10.00 8.50
CA PHE A 110 12.94 -10.91 9.03
C PHE A 110 12.42 -11.88 7.96
N LEU A 111 12.60 -11.57 6.68
CA LEU A 111 12.00 -12.32 5.60
C LEU A 111 12.71 -13.66 5.39
N ASN A 112 11.96 -14.73 5.60
CA ASN A 112 12.28 -16.07 5.10
C ASN A 112 11.50 -16.32 3.80
N LYS A 113 12.18 -16.77 2.74
CA LYS A 113 11.56 -16.98 1.42
C LYS A 113 10.55 -18.14 1.43
N ASP A 114 10.74 -19.10 2.33
CA ASP A 114 9.88 -20.27 2.43
C ASP A 114 8.60 -19.99 3.26
N ASP A 115 8.65 -18.99 4.14
CA ASP A 115 7.52 -18.60 4.99
C ASP A 115 6.58 -17.64 4.26
N HIS A 116 5.73 -18.18 3.39
CA HIS A 116 4.72 -17.41 2.68
C HIS A 116 3.41 -18.17 2.49
N ILE A 117 2.33 -17.41 2.31
CA ILE A 117 1.02 -17.92 1.91
C ILE A 117 0.70 -17.31 0.54
N GLU A 118 0.32 -18.16 -0.41
CA GLU A 118 -0.05 -17.74 -1.75
C GLU A 118 -1.49 -18.17 -2.07
N LEU A 119 -2.27 -17.23 -2.59
CA LEU A 119 -3.66 -17.44 -3.02
C LEU A 119 -3.88 -16.77 -4.38
N ILE A 120 -4.86 -17.28 -5.13
CA ILE A 120 -5.28 -16.69 -6.41
C ILE A 120 -6.69 -16.13 -6.26
N PHE A 121 -6.85 -14.83 -6.52
CA PHE A 121 -8.13 -14.13 -6.51
C PHE A 121 -8.53 -13.76 -7.94
N GLY A 122 -9.45 -14.53 -8.53
CA GLY A 122 -9.78 -14.38 -9.95
C GLY A 122 -8.57 -14.70 -10.82
N GLN A 123 -7.98 -13.67 -11.44
CA GLN A 123 -6.75 -13.79 -12.24
C GLN A 123 -5.51 -13.21 -11.55
N GLN A 124 -5.66 -12.71 -10.32
CA GLN A 124 -4.56 -12.09 -9.58
C GLN A 124 -3.94 -13.08 -8.60
N ARG A 125 -2.64 -13.34 -8.76
CA ARG A 125 -1.85 -14.05 -7.75
C ARG A 125 -1.47 -13.09 -6.63
N VAL A 126 -1.71 -13.49 -5.39
CA VAL A 126 -1.35 -12.73 -4.18
C VAL A 126 -0.48 -13.62 -3.30
N ARG A 127 0.73 -13.17 -2.99
CA ARG A 127 1.66 -13.84 -2.07
C ARG A 127 2.00 -12.94 -0.89
N LEU A 128 1.76 -13.41 0.33
CA LEU A 128 2.12 -12.68 1.54
C LEU A 128 3.17 -13.48 2.33
N TYR A 129 4.31 -12.86 2.59
CA TYR A 129 5.36 -13.42 3.44
C TYR A 129 4.98 -13.29 4.92
N ILE A 130 5.29 -14.29 5.73
CA ILE A 130 5.05 -14.24 7.18
C ILE A 130 6.30 -13.64 7.83
N ILE A 131 6.15 -12.45 8.41
CA ILE A 131 7.20 -11.70 9.08
C ILE A 131 6.94 -11.79 10.57
N ALA A 132 7.69 -12.64 11.26
CA ALA A 132 7.38 -13.03 12.63
C ALA A 132 8.34 -12.41 13.65
N GLY A 133 7.84 -12.16 14.87
CA GLY A 133 8.69 -11.74 15.99
C GLY A 133 9.01 -10.24 16.01
N VAL A 134 8.12 -9.40 15.48
CA VAL A 134 8.30 -7.95 15.50
C VAL A 134 7.87 -7.39 16.85
N LYS A 135 8.68 -6.51 17.44
CA LYS A 135 8.36 -5.89 18.72
C LYS A 135 7.12 -5.00 18.60
N ASP A 136 6.28 -5.01 19.63
CA ASP A 136 5.05 -4.22 19.62
C ASP A 136 5.27 -2.71 19.82
N ASP A 137 6.46 -2.30 20.27
CA ASP A 137 6.94 -0.91 20.32
C ASP A 137 7.56 -0.40 19.01
N THR A 138 7.58 -1.23 17.97
CA THR A 138 8.09 -0.85 16.64
C THR A 138 7.32 0.36 16.11
N SER A 139 8.06 1.38 15.68
CA SER A 139 7.49 2.58 15.07
C SER A 139 7.16 2.35 13.61
N PHE A 140 5.93 2.69 13.21
CA PHE A 140 5.47 2.64 11.83
C PHE A 140 5.07 4.03 11.35
N ALA A 141 5.39 4.34 10.09
CA ALA A 141 4.91 5.52 9.39
C ALA A 141 5.08 5.31 7.87
N PRO A 142 4.04 5.53 7.05
CA PRO A 142 4.15 5.40 5.61
C PRO A 142 5.17 6.40 5.04
N LEU A 143 5.92 5.97 4.03
CA LEU A 143 6.85 6.84 3.30
C LEU A 143 6.15 7.56 2.13
N THR A 144 5.04 7.01 1.65
CA THR A 144 4.23 7.58 0.57
C THR A 144 3.14 8.51 1.12
N LYS A 145 2.92 9.63 0.43
CA LYS A 145 1.90 10.61 0.85
C LYS A 145 0.52 10.17 0.35
N LYS A 146 -0.48 10.19 1.25
CA LYS A 146 -1.92 10.00 0.95
C LYS A 146 -2.33 8.60 0.47
N GLU A 147 -1.50 7.59 0.68
CA GLU A 147 -1.87 6.19 0.41
C GLU A 147 -2.44 5.51 1.67
N ILE A 148 -1.71 5.57 2.78
CA ILE A 148 -2.13 5.01 4.07
C ILE A 148 -2.59 6.10 5.02
N SER A 149 -3.75 5.88 5.64
CA SER A 149 -4.39 6.78 6.60
C SER A 149 -4.24 6.33 8.05
N GLU A 150 -4.07 5.02 8.28
CA GLU A 150 -3.97 4.41 9.59
C GLU A 150 -3.19 3.09 9.53
N ILE A 151 -2.37 2.84 10.55
CA ILE A 151 -1.64 1.59 10.77
C ILE A 151 -1.90 1.15 12.21
N ALA A 152 -2.28 -0.11 12.40
CA ALA A 152 -2.57 -0.65 13.71
C ALA A 152 -2.22 -2.13 13.83
N TRP A 153 -1.85 -2.53 15.05
CA TRP A 153 -1.85 -3.93 15.46
C TRP A 153 -3.29 -4.40 15.68
N HIS A 154 -3.65 -5.54 15.13
CA HIS A 154 -4.95 -6.19 15.31
C HIS A 154 -4.78 -7.61 15.81
N ARG A 155 -5.59 -8.03 16.79
CA ARG A 155 -5.57 -9.43 17.24
C ARG A 155 -6.16 -10.35 16.18
N LEU A 156 -5.55 -11.52 15.99
CA LEU A 156 -5.99 -12.50 14.98
C LEU A 156 -7.36 -13.12 15.27
N ASP A 157 -7.79 -13.13 16.54
CA ASP A 157 -9.12 -13.59 16.95
C ASP A 157 -10.23 -12.60 16.54
N GLU A 158 -9.97 -11.28 16.60
CA GLU A 158 -10.90 -10.25 16.14
C GLU A 158 -11.10 -10.24 14.61
N LEU A 159 -10.12 -10.75 13.86
CA LEU A 159 -10.16 -10.79 12.40
C LEU A 159 -11.01 -11.93 11.84
N GLN A 160 -11.42 -12.89 12.68
CA GLN A 160 -12.24 -14.02 12.24
C GLN A 160 -13.57 -13.51 11.68
N PRO A 161 -13.83 -13.68 10.38
CA PRO A 161 -15.08 -13.29 9.77
C PRO A 161 -16.07 -14.45 9.79
N ALA A 162 -17.35 -14.15 9.52
CA ALA A 162 -18.36 -15.19 9.36
C ALA A 162 -18.14 -16.07 8.11
N ASN A 163 -17.33 -15.61 7.14
CA ASN A 163 -17.02 -16.29 5.89
C ASN A 163 -15.66 -15.85 5.31
N ASP A 164 -15.09 -16.66 4.42
CA ASP A 164 -13.78 -16.41 3.78
C ASP A 164 -13.87 -15.50 2.54
N ASP A 165 -14.83 -14.56 2.52
CA ASP A 165 -15.02 -13.66 1.39
C ASP A 165 -13.86 -12.63 1.27
N VAL A 166 -13.61 -12.17 0.04
CA VAL A 166 -12.61 -11.14 -0.29
C VAL A 166 -12.81 -9.85 0.51
N ILE A 167 -14.07 -9.46 0.74
CA ILE A 167 -14.44 -8.36 1.64
C ILE A 167 -15.30 -8.97 2.73
N SER A 168 -14.81 -8.91 3.97
CA SER A 168 -15.50 -9.48 5.12
C SER A 168 -15.59 -8.46 6.26
N ARG A 169 -16.31 -8.82 7.32
CA ARG A 169 -16.28 -8.08 8.58
C ARG A 169 -15.75 -8.98 9.68
N GLY A 170 -14.73 -8.51 10.40
CA GLY A 170 -14.28 -9.15 11.63
C GLY A 170 -15.34 -9.05 12.73
N ILE A 171 -15.09 -9.73 13.86
CA ILE A 171 -16.01 -9.80 15.01
C ILE A 171 -16.37 -8.42 15.54
N THR A 172 -15.41 -7.49 15.53
CA THR A 172 -15.55 -6.11 16.00
C THR A 172 -16.23 -5.18 14.97
N GLY A 173 -16.66 -5.72 13.82
CA GLY A 173 -17.27 -4.96 12.72
C GLY A 173 -16.25 -4.28 11.79
N LEU A 174 -14.96 -4.52 11.99
CA LEU A 174 -13.89 -4.04 11.09
C LEU A 174 -14.11 -4.56 9.68
N LYS A 175 -14.16 -3.66 8.70
CA LYS A 175 -14.22 -4.05 7.29
C LYS A 175 -12.83 -4.51 6.85
N LEU A 176 -12.72 -5.76 6.41
CA LEU A 176 -11.46 -6.37 6.00
C LEU A 176 -11.45 -6.56 4.48
N TYR A 177 -10.27 -6.42 3.86
CA TYR A 177 -10.06 -6.65 2.44
C TYR A 177 -8.88 -7.59 2.18
N MET A 178 -9.20 -8.78 1.70
CA MET A 178 -8.24 -9.89 1.46
C MET A 178 -7.44 -10.23 2.72
N VAL A 179 -8.12 -10.35 3.86
CA VAL A 179 -7.54 -10.80 5.13
C VAL A 179 -8.05 -12.19 5.47
N ALA A 180 -9.38 -12.36 5.52
CA ALA A 180 -10.06 -13.63 5.84
C ALA A 180 -9.44 -14.87 5.17
N PRO A 181 -9.21 -14.88 3.84
CA PRO A 181 -8.77 -16.09 3.15
C PRO A 181 -7.39 -16.58 3.59
N PHE A 182 -6.58 -15.71 4.20
CA PHE A 182 -5.23 -16.05 4.68
C PHE A 182 -5.23 -16.61 6.11
N LEU A 183 -6.30 -16.41 6.89
CA LEU A 183 -6.29 -16.68 8.34
C LEU A 183 -6.15 -18.17 8.67
N ALA A 184 -6.75 -19.06 7.87
CA ALA A 184 -6.65 -20.50 8.10
C ALA A 184 -5.20 -21.00 7.94
N SER A 185 -4.55 -20.65 6.82
CA SER A 185 -3.15 -21.01 6.56
C SER A 185 -2.20 -20.34 7.55
N LEU A 186 -2.47 -19.09 7.92
CA LEU A 186 -1.69 -18.36 8.94
C LEU A 186 -1.76 -19.06 10.30
N LYS A 187 -2.95 -19.49 10.74
CA LYS A 187 -3.12 -20.25 11.99
C LYS A 187 -2.36 -21.59 11.95
N SER A 188 -2.38 -22.28 10.82
CA SER A 188 -1.61 -23.51 10.64
C SER A 188 -0.11 -23.24 10.75
N TRP A 189 0.39 -22.16 10.14
CA TRP A 189 1.79 -21.75 10.29
C TRP A 189 2.11 -21.42 11.74
N ILE A 190 1.30 -20.60 12.42
CA ILE A 190 1.50 -20.24 13.84
C ILE A 190 1.52 -21.48 14.73
N SER A 191 0.66 -22.47 14.49
CA SER A 191 0.61 -23.70 15.30
C SER A 191 1.86 -24.57 15.14
N ALA A 192 2.59 -24.43 14.03
CA ALA A 192 3.82 -25.15 13.74
C ALA A 192 5.08 -24.42 14.25
N HIS A 193 4.95 -23.17 14.69
CA HIS A 193 6.08 -22.32 15.10
C HIS A 193 5.92 -21.87 16.56
N GLN A 194 7.03 -21.88 17.30
CA GLN A 194 7.00 -21.39 18.68
C GLN A 194 7.17 -19.87 18.71
N PRO A 195 6.28 -19.13 19.40
CA PRO A 195 6.42 -17.69 19.52
C PRO A 195 7.67 -17.35 20.35
N PRO A 196 8.41 -16.27 20.00
CA PRO A 196 9.56 -15.80 20.77
C PRO A 196 9.25 -15.53 22.25
N ILE A 197 8.02 -15.08 22.54
CA ILE A 197 7.55 -14.75 23.88
C ILE A 197 6.21 -15.44 24.14
N ALA A 198 5.99 -15.88 25.38
CA ALA A 198 4.70 -16.42 25.80
C ALA A 198 3.57 -15.39 25.65
N PRO A 199 2.32 -15.84 25.38
CA PRO A 199 1.16 -14.96 25.32
C PRO A 199 1.01 -14.09 26.58
N LYS A 200 0.65 -12.82 26.39
CA LYS A 200 0.44 -11.86 27.48
C LYS A 200 -1.07 -11.69 27.71
N PRO A 201 -1.67 -12.28 28.76
CA PRO A 201 -3.12 -12.23 28.96
C PRO A 201 -3.66 -10.83 29.28
N ASP A 202 -2.82 -9.92 29.77
CA ASP A 202 -3.20 -8.57 30.18
C ASP A 202 -3.17 -7.53 29.04
N MET A 203 -2.79 -7.94 27.82
CA MET A 203 -2.72 -7.03 26.67
C MET A 203 -4.12 -6.57 26.24
N PRO A 204 -4.31 -5.29 25.86
CA PRO A 204 -5.59 -4.80 25.40
C PRO A 204 -6.12 -5.60 24.20
N LEU A 205 -7.40 -5.98 24.26
CA LEU A 205 -8.06 -6.68 23.17
C LEU A 205 -8.16 -5.82 21.92
N LYS A 206 -8.44 -4.52 22.11
CA LYS A 206 -8.61 -3.56 21.03
C LYS A 206 -7.28 -3.28 20.32
N GLY A 207 -7.34 -3.22 18.99
CA GLY A 207 -6.18 -2.91 18.16
C GLY A 207 -5.43 -1.64 18.60
N ILE A 208 -4.10 -1.74 18.60
CA ILE A 208 -3.20 -0.67 19.04
C ILE A 208 -2.84 0.15 17.81
N CYS A 209 -3.42 1.33 17.70
CA CYS A 209 -3.08 2.28 16.66
C CYS A 209 -1.65 2.80 16.90
N VAL A 210 -0.78 2.52 15.93
CA VAL A 210 0.64 2.92 15.98
C VAL A 210 0.91 4.13 15.10
N TRP A 211 0.05 4.37 14.11
CA TRP A 211 0.14 5.57 13.28
C TRP A 211 -1.22 5.98 12.71
N LYS A 212 -1.50 7.28 12.68
CA LYS A 212 -2.71 7.84 12.07
C LYS A 212 -2.42 9.19 11.44
N ALA A 213 -2.91 9.40 10.23
CA ALA A 213 -2.77 10.67 9.55
C ALA A 213 -3.54 11.79 10.27
N LYS A 214 -2.92 12.97 10.36
CA LYS A 214 -3.58 14.18 10.85
C LYS A 214 -4.45 14.77 9.73
N ASN A 215 -5.77 14.79 9.91
CA ASN A 215 -6.66 15.54 9.03
C ASN A 215 -6.51 17.03 9.35
N THR A 216 -6.12 17.84 8.38
CA THR A 216 -6.13 19.31 8.51
C THR A 216 -7.57 19.81 8.41
N SER A 217 -8.39 19.55 9.43
CA SER A 217 -9.66 20.24 9.62
C SER A 217 -9.42 21.46 10.50
N ILE A 218 -9.63 22.65 9.92
CA ILE A 218 -9.70 23.93 10.63
C ILE A 218 -10.72 23.79 11.77
N GLY A 219 -10.28 24.00 12.99
CA GLY A 219 -11.13 24.02 14.19
C GLY A 219 -10.31 24.49 15.38
N ASN A 220 -10.52 25.75 15.77
CA ASN A 220 -9.90 26.38 16.93
C ASN A 220 -10.13 25.58 18.22
N SER A 221 -9.05 25.22 18.89
CA SER A 221 -8.96 25.24 20.35
C SER A 221 -7.49 25.18 20.78
N ILE A 222 -7.02 26.30 21.35
CA ILE A 222 -5.78 26.38 22.11
C ILE A 222 -5.99 25.58 23.41
N PRO A 223 -4.99 24.79 23.83
CA PRO A 223 -4.36 25.12 25.11
C PRO A 223 -2.84 25.28 24.96
N ASN A 224 -2.34 26.31 25.63
CA ASN A 224 -0.93 26.66 25.75
C ASN A 224 -0.08 25.46 26.20
N THR A 225 1.02 25.19 25.48
CA THR A 225 2.24 24.69 26.12
C THR A 225 3.44 25.22 25.34
N MET A 226 4.26 26.01 26.03
CA MET A 226 5.50 26.60 25.54
C MET A 226 6.53 25.49 25.28
N ILE A 227 7.13 25.45 24.08
CA ILE A 227 8.45 24.84 23.88
C ILE A 227 9.26 25.76 22.94
N MET A 228 10.49 26.02 23.39
CA MET A 228 11.47 26.99 22.90
C MET A 228 11.85 26.83 21.43
N GLU A 229 12.04 27.98 20.80
CA GLU A 229 12.62 28.17 19.48
C GLU A 229 14.11 27.79 19.50
N SER A 230 14.57 26.99 18.52
CA SER A 230 15.99 26.75 18.24
C SER A 230 16.19 26.86 16.73
N GLN A 231 17.15 27.70 16.34
CA GLN A 231 17.34 28.19 14.99
C GLN A 231 17.95 27.16 14.02
N SER A 232 17.33 27.08 12.84
CA SER A 232 17.82 26.84 11.47
C SER A 232 19.28 26.41 11.21
N ILE A 233 19.43 25.28 10.50
CA ILE A 233 20.44 25.12 9.43
C ILE A 233 19.71 24.62 8.17
N LYS A 234 19.74 25.40 7.09
CA LYS A 234 19.20 25.05 5.76
C LYS A 234 20.16 24.09 5.03
N PRO A 235 19.65 23.06 4.32
CA PRO A 235 20.34 22.50 3.17
C PRO A 235 19.73 22.95 1.84
N GLU A 236 20.61 23.15 0.87
CA GLU A 236 20.43 23.53 -0.54
C GLU A 236 19.39 22.69 -1.32
N PRO A 237 18.80 23.22 -2.41
CA PRO A 237 17.74 22.54 -3.15
C PRO A 237 18.29 21.40 -4.03
N LEU A 238 17.83 20.18 -3.73
CA LEU A 238 17.96 18.97 -4.54
C LEU A 238 17.22 19.10 -5.88
N ARG A 239 17.79 19.85 -6.84
CA ARG A 239 17.37 19.86 -8.25
C ARG A 239 18.21 18.96 -9.15
N THR A 240 19.32 18.42 -8.66
CA THR A 240 20.30 17.70 -9.49
C THR A 240 20.08 16.17 -9.55
N LEU A 241 19.24 15.59 -8.68
CA LEU A 241 18.94 14.15 -8.71
C LEU A 241 17.80 13.77 -9.68
N HIS A 242 16.95 14.72 -10.09
CA HIS A 242 15.86 14.45 -11.04
C HIS A 242 16.34 14.23 -12.49
N LEU A 243 17.48 14.81 -12.86
CA LEU A 243 17.98 14.77 -14.24
C LEU A 243 18.84 13.53 -14.53
N ALA A 244 19.41 12.88 -13.51
CA ALA A 244 20.17 11.65 -13.70
C ALA A 244 19.27 10.46 -14.12
N ARG A 245 18.01 10.44 -13.66
CA ARG A 245 17.00 9.45 -14.09
C ARG A 245 16.54 9.64 -15.54
N ALA A 246 16.72 10.83 -16.11
CA ALA A 246 16.27 11.18 -17.46
C ALA A 246 17.23 10.72 -18.57
N SER A 247 18.51 10.43 -18.25
CA SER A 247 19.51 10.09 -19.27
C SER A 247 19.59 8.60 -19.56
N GLU A 248 19.47 7.73 -18.55
CA GLU A 248 19.39 6.27 -18.76
C GLU A 248 18.03 5.82 -19.31
N THR A 249 17.01 6.67 -19.21
CA THR A 249 15.67 6.44 -19.77
C THR A 249 15.59 6.67 -21.27
N LEU A 250 16.61 7.25 -21.91
CA LEU A 250 16.59 7.60 -23.33
C LEU A 250 16.99 6.45 -24.28
N ASP A 251 17.92 5.57 -23.86
CA ASP A 251 18.33 4.42 -24.69
C ASP A 251 17.30 3.28 -24.71
N LEU A 252 16.37 3.28 -23.76
CA LEU A 252 15.23 2.33 -23.70
C LEU A 252 14.03 2.78 -24.57
N ILE A 253 14.08 3.98 -25.17
CA ILE A 253 12.96 4.63 -25.88
C ILE A 253 12.63 3.96 -27.22
N LEU A 254 13.56 3.23 -27.83
CA LEU A 254 13.44 2.81 -29.24
C LEU A 254 13.11 1.33 -29.47
N HIS A 255 12.85 0.54 -28.42
CA HIS A 255 12.57 -0.90 -28.61
C HIS A 255 11.08 -1.20 -28.86
N PRO A 256 10.71 -1.90 -29.96
CA PRO A 256 9.32 -2.08 -30.39
C PRO A 256 8.37 -2.80 -29.42
N SER A 257 8.88 -3.46 -28.37
CA SER A 257 8.09 -4.28 -27.45
C SER A 257 7.50 -3.54 -26.23
N TYR A 258 7.70 -2.22 -26.09
CA TYR A 258 7.46 -1.49 -24.83
C TYR A 258 6.47 -0.30 -24.90
N LYS A 259 5.53 -0.28 -25.85
CA LYS A 259 4.53 0.81 -25.94
C LYS A 259 3.54 0.88 -24.75
N GLN A 260 3.29 -0.22 -24.03
CA GLN A 260 2.33 -0.28 -22.92
C GLN A 260 2.87 0.19 -21.55
N TRP A 261 4.20 0.27 -21.38
CA TRP A 261 4.82 0.57 -20.08
C TRP A 261 4.99 2.07 -19.81
N LYS A 262 4.85 2.90 -20.85
CA LYS A 262 4.92 4.37 -20.76
C LYS A 262 3.78 4.97 -19.92
N LEU A 263 2.62 4.31 -19.91
CA LEU A 263 1.46 4.71 -19.10
C LEU A 263 1.54 4.22 -17.65
N LEU A 264 2.29 3.14 -17.40
CA LEU A 264 2.50 2.56 -16.06
C LEU A 264 3.24 3.53 -15.13
N LEU A 265 4.35 4.10 -15.59
CA LEU A 265 5.12 5.09 -14.80
C LEU A 265 4.41 6.44 -14.64
N LEU A 266 3.58 6.86 -15.60
CA LEU A 266 2.78 8.08 -15.49
C LEU A 266 1.59 7.91 -14.53
N LEU A 267 1.02 6.72 -14.41
CA LEU A 267 -0.13 6.45 -13.53
C LEU A 267 0.25 5.96 -12.13
N GLU A 268 1.48 5.51 -11.91
CA GLU A 268 2.03 5.24 -10.56
C GLU A 268 2.52 6.52 -9.86
N ALA A 269 2.63 7.63 -10.59
CA ALA A 269 2.92 8.95 -10.05
C ALA A 269 1.68 9.72 -9.53
N TRP A 270 0.48 9.11 -9.54
CA TRP A 270 -0.82 9.72 -9.17
C TRP A 270 -1.72 8.84 -8.29
#